data_AF-A0A7V6E8Y5-F1
#
_entry.id   AF-A0A7V6E8Y5-F1
#
_cell.length_a   1.000
_cell.length_b   1.000
_cell.length_c   1.000
_cell.angle_alpha   90.00
_cell.angle_beta   90.00
_cell.angle_gamma   90.00
#
_symmetry.space_group_name_H-M   'P 1'
#
loop_
_entity.id
_entity.type
_entity.pdbx_description
1 polymer ?
#
loop_
_entity_poly.entity_id
_entity_poly.type
_entity_poly.pdbx_seq_one_letter_code
_entity_poly.pdbx_strand_id
1 'polypeptide(L)'
;MASQKQIENARKALSQLLELRADETLLIITDEKTKEVASAFKEAGEGLGAEVRVFAIEEWQRPLKSVPEDLKALIQNADVAVTCFRGMPEETPFRIELIHSLTKVVRRLGHAPGITSAMLEEGPLACDYEAMTKLALELMERFSHVKRVRITSPAGTDLAFSIDGREFKTDTVISDGEWGNLPSGEIFCAPVEDSAEGVLVCDGSIGDIGAVTKPVRLSVEGGAVVRVECEDAQLQKKVEELLSLDDQAKVIGEFGIGVNPGAKITGNLLEDEKALGTIHVAFGNNLDMPGGKNGSRTHRDFMVLRPTVVGFDADGKEIAIMRDGEFVSQEKKAGHGTPRLYKNILAAVDFSDRTKSVLDLATSLVNISPSGKLTICYVIPEQVAVSPLFPHYVATPNPDSIKREQEMALAKISEVIASFGVEKPDYELVVRSGKPASEIVRLAEEIGADLVIVASTGASRIARMLLGSVAESVVRHAHCDVLVVR
;
A
#
# COMPACT_ATOMS: atom_id res chain seq x y z
N MET A 1 31.28 4.46 1.28
CA MET A 1 30.65 3.85 0.10
C MET A 1 29.72 2.78 0.61
N ALA A 2 28.50 2.73 0.10
CA ALA A 2 27.51 1.74 0.52
C ALA A 2 27.94 0.33 0.11
N SER A 3 27.52 -0.69 0.86
CA SER A 3 27.71 -2.09 0.48
C SER A 3 26.76 -2.46 -0.65
N GLN A 4 27.13 -3.46 -1.46
CA GLN A 4 26.27 -3.95 -2.55
C GLN A 4 24.88 -4.39 -2.04
N LYS A 5 24.83 -4.94 -0.82
CA LYS A 5 23.61 -5.38 -0.16
C LYS A 5 22.71 -4.20 0.20
N GLN A 6 23.29 -3.13 0.75
CA GLN A 6 22.55 -1.89 1.03
C GLN A 6 21.95 -1.28 -0.25
N ILE A 7 22.71 -1.25 -1.34
CA ILE A 7 22.23 -0.73 -2.64
C ILE A 7 21.08 -1.58 -3.17
N GLU A 8 21.16 -2.91 -3.06
CA GLU A 8 20.08 -3.81 -3.49
C GLU A 8 18.80 -3.60 -2.66
N ASN A 9 18.91 -3.49 -1.34
CA ASN A 9 17.76 -3.27 -0.46
C ASN A 9 17.16 -1.87 -0.66
N ALA A 10 17.98 -0.84 -0.85
CA ALA A 10 17.52 0.49 -1.23
C ALA A 10 16.78 0.45 -2.58
N ARG A 11 17.29 -0.30 -3.57
CA ARG A 11 16.62 -0.49 -4.86
C ARG A 11 15.26 -1.15 -4.70
N LYS A 12 15.13 -2.17 -3.84
CA LYS A 12 13.84 -2.81 -3.55
C LYS A 12 12.85 -1.80 -2.95
N ALA A 13 13.26 -1.04 -1.94
CA ALA A 13 12.43 0.02 -1.36
C ALA A 13 11.99 1.06 -2.42
N LEU A 14 12.93 1.56 -3.23
CA LEU A 14 12.64 2.54 -4.29
C LEU A 14 11.67 1.99 -5.34
N SER A 15 11.88 0.76 -5.82
CA SER A 15 11.11 0.20 -6.93
C SER A 15 9.79 -0.47 -6.52
N GLN A 16 9.69 -1.00 -5.29
CA GLN A 16 8.52 -1.76 -4.84
C GLN A 16 7.59 -0.96 -3.93
N LEU A 17 8.12 -0.10 -3.06
CA LEU A 17 7.28 0.76 -2.20
C LEU A 17 7.01 2.12 -2.85
N LEU A 18 8.09 2.77 -3.33
CA LEU A 18 7.99 4.10 -3.91
C LEU A 18 7.76 4.08 -5.43
N GLU A 19 7.79 2.91 -6.06
CA GLU A 19 7.60 2.69 -7.50
C GLU A 19 8.40 3.66 -8.39
N LEU A 20 9.62 4.01 -7.99
CA LEU A 20 10.46 4.98 -8.72
C LEU A 20 10.69 4.52 -10.17
N ARG A 21 10.45 5.44 -11.12
CA ARG A 21 10.61 5.21 -12.56
C ARG A 21 11.89 5.86 -13.09
N ALA A 22 12.34 5.41 -14.26
CA ALA A 22 13.59 5.87 -14.86
C ALA A 22 13.54 7.34 -15.33
N ASP A 23 12.35 7.88 -15.59
CA ASP A 23 12.10 9.26 -16.02
C ASP A 23 11.74 10.21 -14.87
N GLU A 24 11.70 9.70 -13.63
CA GLU A 24 11.37 10.47 -12.43
C GLU A 24 12.63 11.04 -11.76
N THR A 25 12.45 12.14 -11.04
CA THR A 25 13.47 12.74 -10.17
C THR A 25 13.33 12.24 -8.73
N LEU A 26 14.38 11.64 -8.19
CA LEU A 26 14.50 11.22 -6.80
C LEU A 26 15.22 12.29 -5.97
N LEU A 27 14.55 12.84 -4.96
CA LEU A 27 15.15 13.72 -3.96
C LEU A 27 15.47 12.97 -2.67
N ILE A 28 16.74 12.93 -2.30
CA ILE A 28 17.22 12.33 -1.04
C ILE A 28 17.61 13.44 -0.08
N ILE A 29 17.00 13.47 1.10
CA ILE A 29 17.30 14.45 2.16
C ILE A 29 18.04 13.72 3.28
N THR A 30 19.27 14.12 3.56
CA THR A 30 20.16 13.43 4.51
C THR A 30 20.81 14.37 5.52
N ASP A 31 21.43 13.83 6.57
CA ASP A 31 22.41 14.54 7.39
C ASP A 31 23.79 13.88 7.30
N GLU A 32 24.80 14.43 8.01
CA GLU A 32 26.16 13.88 8.07
C GLU A 32 26.22 12.42 8.55
N LYS A 33 25.36 12.04 9.51
CA LYS A 33 25.37 10.74 10.17
C LYS A 33 24.70 9.65 9.35
N THR A 34 23.82 10.01 8.42
CA THR A 34 23.09 9.10 7.55
C THR A 34 23.57 9.09 6.10
N LYS A 35 24.68 9.78 5.79
CA LYS A 35 25.27 9.84 4.43
C LYS A 35 25.50 8.47 3.79
N GLU A 36 25.85 7.45 4.57
CA GLU A 36 26.03 6.09 4.06
C GLU A 36 24.73 5.50 3.53
N VAL A 37 23.64 5.66 4.29
CA VAL A 37 22.28 5.26 3.88
C VAL A 37 21.85 6.04 2.64
N ALA A 38 22.10 7.36 2.62
CA ALA A 38 21.80 8.20 1.47
C ALA A 38 22.61 7.81 0.22
N SER A 39 23.87 7.39 0.37
CA SER A 39 24.70 6.87 -0.74
C SER A 39 24.06 5.63 -1.35
N ALA A 40 23.53 4.72 -0.52
CA ALA A 40 22.88 3.51 -1.01
C ALA A 40 21.61 3.83 -1.82
N PHE A 41 20.75 4.73 -1.33
CA PHE A 41 19.58 5.21 -2.08
C PHE A 41 19.98 5.95 -3.36
N LYS A 42 21.06 6.73 -3.32
CA LYS A 42 21.58 7.44 -4.49
C LYS A 42 22.00 6.46 -5.59
N GLU A 43 22.87 5.52 -5.25
CA GLU A 43 23.37 4.51 -6.19
C GLU A 43 22.24 3.60 -6.70
N ALA A 44 21.25 3.29 -5.85
CA ALA A 44 20.07 2.53 -6.24
C ALA A 44 19.18 3.29 -7.23
N GLY A 45 18.90 4.58 -6.97
CA GLY A 45 18.11 5.44 -7.85
C GLY A 45 18.78 5.68 -9.21
N GLU A 46 20.08 5.99 -9.21
CA GLU A 46 20.87 6.11 -10.44
C GLU A 46 20.87 4.79 -11.23
N GLY A 47 20.94 3.65 -10.53
CA GLY A 47 20.85 2.33 -11.14
C GLY A 47 19.47 1.97 -11.72
N LEU A 48 18.41 2.67 -11.31
CA LEU A 48 17.07 2.57 -11.89
C LEU A 48 16.85 3.54 -13.07
N GLY A 49 17.83 4.40 -13.35
CA GLY A 49 17.79 5.39 -14.44
C GLY A 49 17.27 6.78 -14.03
N ALA A 50 16.81 6.94 -12.80
CA ALA A 50 16.23 8.19 -12.29
C ALA A 50 17.28 9.32 -12.18
N GLU A 51 16.83 10.57 -12.32
CA GLU A 51 17.64 11.74 -11.95
C GLU A 51 17.69 11.83 -10.42
N VAL A 52 18.89 11.75 -9.82
CA VAL A 52 19.01 11.78 -8.35
C VAL A 52 19.59 13.11 -7.87
N ARG A 53 18.90 13.72 -6.92
CA ARG A 53 19.34 14.92 -6.20
C ARG A 53 19.48 14.61 -4.71
N VAL A 54 20.57 15.07 -4.11
CA VAL A 54 20.83 14.87 -2.68
C VAL A 54 20.95 16.22 -1.99
N PHE A 55 20.17 16.43 -0.94
CA PHE A 55 20.29 17.58 -0.04
C PHE A 55 20.82 17.11 1.31
N ALA A 56 21.97 17.63 1.72
CA ALA A 56 22.55 17.34 3.03
C ALA A 56 22.26 18.51 3.99
N ILE A 57 21.55 18.22 5.08
CA ILE A 57 21.38 19.14 6.20
C ILE A 57 22.71 19.24 6.94
N GLU A 58 23.22 20.45 7.06
CA GLU A 58 24.49 20.69 7.73
C GLU A 58 24.35 20.63 9.25
N GLU A 59 25.35 20.07 9.94
CA GLU A 59 25.29 19.86 11.40
C GLU A 59 25.07 21.18 12.17
N TRP A 60 25.68 22.27 11.68
CA TRP A 60 25.58 23.59 12.32
C TRP A 60 24.20 24.24 12.20
N GLN A 61 23.34 23.76 11.29
CA GLN A 61 21.97 24.24 11.13
C GLN A 61 20.99 23.59 12.12
N ARG A 62 21.41 22.50 12.77
CA ARG A 62 20.53 21.69 13.60
C ARG A 62 20.56 22.13 15.08
N PRO A 63 19.42 22.06 15.80
CA PRO A 63 18.13 21.54 15.36
C PRO A 63 17.38 22.54 14.44
N LEU A 64 16.81 22.03 13.35
CA LEU A 64 15.96 22.80 12.45
C LEU A 64 14.55 23.01 13.03
N LYS A 65 14.04 24.24 12.92
CA LYS A 65 12.65 24.58 13.27
C LYS A 65 11.71 24.67 12.07
N SER A 66 12.28 24.84 10.88
CA SER A 66 11.57 25.02 9.63
C SER A 66 12.39 24.49 8.46
N VAL A 67 11.75 24.24 7.32
CA VAL A 67 12.42 23.77 6.10
C VAL A 67 13.33 24.88 5.54
N PRO A 68 14.64 24.62 5.32
CA PRO A 68 15.54 25.58 4.69
C PRO A 68 15.08 26.01 3.28
N GLU A 69 15.33 27.27 2.89
CA GLU A 69 14.85 27.83 1.61
C GLU A 69 15.47 27.15 0.38
N ASP A 70 16.73 26.75 0.47
CA ASP A 70 17.43 25.95 -0.55
C ASP A 70 16.80 24.56 -0.69
N LEU A 71 16.40 23.92 0.40
CA LEU A 71 15.63 22.66 0.35
C LEU A 71 14.25 22.88 -0.27
N LYS A 72 13.52 23.95 0.06
CA LYS A 72 12.22 24.26 -0.55
C LYS A 72 12.30 24.38 -2.06
N ALA A 73 13.37 24.97 -2.59
CA ALA A 73 13.59 25.09 -4.03
C ALA A 73 13.78 23.73 -4.72
N LEU A 74 14.42 22.76 -4.05
CA LEU A 74 14.60 21.41 -4.57
C LEU A 74 13.31 20.60 -4.56
N ILE A 75 12.47 20.76 -3.53
CA ILE A 75 11.20 20.04 -3.38
C ILE A 75 10.29 20.21 -4.60
N GLN A 76 10.25 21.41 -5.20
CA GLN A 76 9.35 21.73 -6.32
C GLN A 76 9.64 20.94 -7.61
N ASN A 77 10.78 20.26 -7.69
CA ASN A 77 11.26 19.59 -8.90
C ASN A 77 11.59 18.12 -8.62
N ALA A 78 10.85 17.48 -7.72
CA ALA A 78 11.04 16.09 -7.32
C ALA A 78 9.73 15.31 -7.51
N ASP A 79 9.83 14.11 -8.07
CA ASP A 79 8.70 13.21 -8.28
C ASP A 79 8.59 12.21 -7.13
N VAL A 80 9.72 11.75 -6.58
CA VAL A 80 9.79 10.85 -5.44
C VAL A 80 10.80 11.41 -4.44
N ALA A 81 10.52 11.26 -3.15
CA ALA A 81 11.47 11.67 -2.11
C ALA A 81 11.72 10.59 -1.06
N VAL A 82 12.94 10.59 -0.54
CA VAL A 82 13.34 9.79 0.62
C VAL A 82 14.03 10.70 1.62
N THR A 83 13.57 10.69 2.87
CA THR A 83 14.25 11.41 3.95
C THR A 83 15.00 10.41 4.83
N CYS A 84 16.33 10.51 4.87
CA CYS A 84 17.20 9.68 5.71
C CYS A 84 18.01 10.59 6.62
N PHE A 85 17.52 10.98 7.79
CA PHE A 85 18.28 11.81 8.74
C PHE A 85 17.99 11.38 10.17
N ARG A 86 18.84 11.75 11.13
CA ARG A 86 18.59 11.45 12.55
C ARG A 86 17.28 12.08 13.01
N GLY A 87 16.46 11.33 13.74
CA GLY A 87 15.31 11.89 14.44
C GLY A 87 15.73 12.66 15.69
N MET A 88 15.34 13.93 15.79
CA MET A 88 15.50 14.76 17.00
C MET A 88 14.12 15.25 17.45
N PRO A 89 13.72 15.08 18.73
CA PRO A 89 12.44 15.58 19.23
C PRO A 89 12.23 17.08 18.96
N GLU A 90 13.29 17.89 19.06
CA GLU A 90 13.29 19.34 18.84
C GLU A 90 12.97 19.74 17.39
N GLU A 91 13.16 18.83 16.44
CA GLU A 91 12.94 19.05 15.00
C GLU A 91 11.54 18.60 14.53
N THR A 92 10.64 18.25 15.45
CA THR A 92 9.26 17.88 15.13
C THR A 92 8.55 18.94 14.26
N PRO A 93 8.63 20.26 14.53
CA PRO A 93 8.03 21.27 13.66
C PRO A 93 8.60 21.27 12.24
N PHE A 94 9.92 21.10 12.10
CA PHE A 94 10.59 20.98 10.81
C PHE A 94 10.10 19.76 10.02
N ARG A 95 10.00 18.59 10.66
CA ARG A 95 9.52 17.36 10.00
C ARG A 95 8.09 17.49 9.52
N ILE A 96 7.21 18.08 10.32
CA ILE A 96 5.82 18.34 9.93
C ILE A 96 5.78 19.27 8.72
N GLU A 97 6.51 20.39 8.72
CA GLU A 97 6.58 21.29 7.56
C GLU A 97 7.17 20.58 6.32
N LEU A 98 8.20 19.74 6.52
CA LEU A 98 8.86 19.01 5.45
C LEU A 98 7.92 18.00 4.77
N ILE A 99 7.26 17.14 5.56
CA ILE A 99 6.30 16.16 5.04
C ILE A 99 5.19 16.89 4.28
N HIS A 100 4.59 17.93 4.88
CA HIS A 100 3.56 18.72 4.22
C HIS A 100 4.02 19.43 2.95
N SER A 101 5.29 19.80 2.84
CA SER A 101 5.84 20.44 1.64
C SER A 101 6.11 19.42 0.55
N LEU A 102 6.63 18.25 0.91
CA LEU A 102 6.91 17.15 -0.01
C LEU A 102 5.63 16.56 -0.58
N THR A 103 4.66 16.17 0.25
CA THR A 103 3.43 15.48 -0.19
C THR A 103 2.50 16.33 -1.06
N LYS A 104 2.75 17.65 -1.16
CA LYS A 104 2.09 18.53 -2.14
C LYS A 104 2.61 18.39 -3.56
N VAL A 105 3.83 17.86 -3.72
CA VAL A 105 4.55 17.87 -5.00
C VAL A 105 4.94 16.45 -5.40
N VAL A 106 5.56 15.70 -4.49
CA VAL A 106 6.05 14.36 -4.78
C VAL A 106 4.89 13.39 -4.89
N ARG A 107 5.00 12.47 -5.84
CA ARG A 107 4.12 11.32 -5.97
C ARG A 107 4.22 10.42 -4.75
N ARG A 108 5.42 10.13 -4.23
CA ARG A 108 5.58 9.29 -3.03
C ARG A 108 6.73 9.73 -2.16
N LEU A 109 6.54 9.62 -0.85
CA LEU A 109 7.55 9.95 0.15
C LEU A 109 7.84 8.76 1.07
N GLY A 110 9.09 8.29 1.05
CA GLY A 110 9.63 7.40 2.08
C GLY A 110 10.24 8.22 3.23
N HIS A 111 9.56 8.25 4.38
CA HIS A 111 10.01 8.99 5.55
C HIS A 111 10.79 8.09 6.53
N ALA A 112 12.09 8.35 6.72
CA ALA A 112 12.99 7.48 7.49
C ALA A 112 13.79 8.22 8.59
N PRO A 113 13.13 8.93 9.55
CA PRO A 113 13.83 9.63 10.62
C PRO A 113 14.44 8.63 11.61
N GLY A 114 15.77 8.59 11.71
CA GLY A 114 16.48 7.64 12.57
C GLY A 114 16.83 6.32 11.89
N ILE A 115 16.71 6.25 10.56
CA ILE A 115 17.20 5.12 9.77
C ILE A 115 18.70 4.88 10.01
N THR A 116 19.07 3.60 10.09
CA THR A 116 20.46 3.19 10.32
C THR A 116 20.99 2.35 9.16
N SER A 117 22.32 2.31 9.02
CA SER A 117 23.00 1.41 8.07
C SER A 117 22.63 -0.06 8.31
N ALA A 118 22.49 -0.48 9.57
CA ALA A 118 22.08 -1.83 9.94
C ALA A 118 20.66 -2.18 9.47
N MET A 119 19.73 -1.22 9.56
CA MET A 119 18.35 -1.42 9.08
C MET A 119 18.30 -1.68 7.56
N LEU A 120 19.19 -0.99 6.81
CA LEU A 120 19.28 -1.13 5.36
C LEU A 120 20.01 -2.40 4.94
N GLU A 121 21.02 -2.86 5.68
CA GLU A 121 21.84 -4.00 5.28
C GLU A 121 21.22 -5.36 5.65
N GLU A 122 20.84 -5.56 6.92
CA GLU A 122 20.35 -6.86 7.44
C GLU A 122 19.10 -6.75 8.32
N GLY A 123 18.45 -5.60 8.29
CA GLY A 123 17.27 -5.31 9.10
C GLY A 123 16.00 -5.20 8.24
N PRO A 124 15.08 -4.31 8.61
CA PRO A 124 13.73 -4.30 8.07
C PRO A 124 13.60 -3.86 6.60
N LEU A 125 14.62 -3.21 6.01
CA LEU A 125 14.62 -2.94 4.57
C LEU A 125 15.16 -4.11 3.74
N ALA A 126 15.72 -5.14 4.39
CA ALA A 126 16.19 -6.36 3.75
C ALA A 126 15.08 -7.43 3.67
N CYS A 127 13.85 -7.03 3.32
CA CYS A 127 12.68 -7.90 3.31
C CYS A 127 12.07 -8.08 1.91
N ASP A 128 11.15 -9.04 1.80
CA ASP A 128 10.29 -9.24 0.64
C ASP A 128 9.02 -8.39 0.81
N TYR A 129 8.98 -7.24 0.13
CA TYR A 129 7.86 -6.30 0.24
C TYR A 129 6.55 -6.86 -0.34
N GLU A 130 6.61 -7.70 -1.38
CA GLU A 130 5.41 -8.32 -1.96
C GLU A 130 4.77 -9.31 -0.96
N ALA A 131 5.60 -10.14 -0.31
CA ALA A 131 5.13 -11.06 0.72
C ALA A 131 4.61 -10.31 1.97
N MET A 132 5.30 -9.26 2.41
CA MET A 132 4.90 -8.44 3.55
C MET A 132 3.58 -7.71 3.29
N THR A 133 3.44 -7.08 2.11
CA THR A 133 2.20 -6.40 1.70
C THR A 133 1.04 -7.38 1.62
N LYS A 134 1.28 -8.57 1.05
CA LYS A 134 0.25 -9.61 0.99
C LYS A 134 -0.23 -10.01 2.39
N LEU A 135 0.69 -10.22 3.34
CA LEU A 135 0.33 -10.53 4.73
C LEU A 135 -0.48 -9.38 5.37
N ALA A 136 -0.06 -8.14 5.17
CA ALA A 136 -0.77 -6.96 5.67
C ALA A 136 -2.21 -6.91 5.15
N LEU A 137 -2.41 -7.05 3.84
CA LEU A 137 -3.74 -7.03 3.22
C LEU A 137 -4.61 -8.21 3.66
N GLU A 138 -4.05 -9.42 3.79
CA GLU A 138 -4.76 -10.58 4.32
C GLU A 138 -5.22 -10.36 5.77
N LEU A 139 -4.42 -9.68 6.59
CA LEU A 139 -4.78 -9.32 7.96
C LEU A 139 -5.85 -8.24 8.00
N MET A 140 -5.71 -7.18 7.21
CA MET A 140 -6.71 -6.11 7.10
C MET A 140 -8.08 -6.68 6.71
N GLU A 141 -8.13 -7.59 5.73
CA GLU A 141 -9.36 -8.27 5.33
C GLU A 141 -9.96 -9.09 6.48
N ARG A 142 -9.15 -9.79 7.27
CA ARG A 142 -9.64 -10.53 8.47
C ARG A 142 -10.24 -9.57 9.50
N PHE A 143 -9.63 -8.41 9.70
CA PHE A 143 -10.13 -7.40 10.62
C PHE A 143 -11.39 -6.67 10.13
N SER A 144 -11.67 -6.67 8.82
CA SER A 144 -12.90 -6.06 8.26
C SER A 144 -14.20 -6.63 8.85
N HIS A 145 -14.15 -7.84 9.41
CA HIS A 145 -15.27 -8.52 10.05
C HIS A 145 -15.24 -8.45 11.59
N VAL A 146 -14.18 -7.90 12.17
CA VAL A 146 -13.96 -7.86 13.62
C VAL A 146 -14.54 -6.57 14.21
N LYS A 147 -15.27 -6.69 15.32
CA LYS A 147 -15.87 -5.58 16.06
C LYS A 147 -15.20 -5.33 17.41
N ARG A 148 -14.64 -6.38 18.01
CA ARG A 148 -13.95 -6.34 19.29
C ARG A 148 -12.68 -7.18 19.24
N VAL A 149 -11.63 -6.71 19.86
CA VAL A 149 -10.34 -7.40 19.97
C VAL A 149 -10.09 -7.76 21.42
N ARG A 150 -9.48 -8.92 21.66
CA ARG A 150 -8.84 -9.28 22.93
C ARG A 150 -7.41 -9.68 22.66
N ILE A 151 -6.52 -9.20 23.51
CA ILE A 151 -5.09 -9.40 23.45
C ILE A 151 -4.67 -10.05 24.76
N THR A 152 -3.94 -11.15 24.67
CA THR A 152 -3.27 -11.75 25.83
C THR A 152 -1.78 -11.94 25.55
N SER A 153 -0.94 -12.00 26.59
CA SER A 153 0.48 -12.34 26.42
C SER A 153 1.03 -13.12 27.62
N PRO A 154 2.13 -13.88 27.45
CA PRO A 154 2.82 -14.51 28.57
C PRO A 154 3.33 -13.53 29.64
N ALA A 155 3.58 -12.26 29.28
CA ALA A 155 3.97 -11.21 30.22
C ALA A 155 2.80 -10.72 31.10
N GLY A 156 1.57 -11.16 30.81
CA GLY A 156 0.38 -10.87 31.60
C GLY A 156 -0.49 -9.75 31.04
N THR A 157 -0.36 -9.42 29.75
CA THR A 157 -1.37 -8.64 29.04
C THR A 157 -2.67 -9.44 29.01
N ASP A 158 -3.78 -8.77 29.31
CA ASP A 158 -5.16 -9.20 29.07
C ASP A 158 -5.99 -7.94 28.88
N LEU A 159 -6.03 -7.45 27.64
CA LEU A 159 -6.67 -6.19 27.25
C LEU A 159 -7.73 -6.47 26.20
N ALA A 160 -8.91 -5.87 26.34
CA ALA A 160 -9.96 -5.93 25.33
C ALA A 160 -10.46 -4.53 24.98
N PHE A 161 -10.78 -4.30 23.71
CA PHE A 161 -11.33 -3.04 23.22
C PHE A 161 -12.15 -3.25 21.95
N SER A 162 -12.98 -2.27 21.61
CA SER A 162 -13.75 -2.27 20.36
C SER A 162 -12.99 -1.59 19.23
N ILE A 163 -13.17 -2.12 18.03
CA ILE A 163 -12.75 -1.51 16.76
C ILE A 163 -13.96 -1.35 15.82
N ASP A 164 -15.18 -1.31 16.38
CA ASP A 164 -16.38 -1.20 15.56
C ASP A 164 -16.43 0.15 14.82
N GLY A 165 -16.64 0.08 13.50
CA GLY A 165 -16.60 1.23 12.62
C GLY A 165 -15.20 1.83 12.41
N ARG A 166 -14.14 1.10 12.76
CA ARG A 166 -12.75 1.54 12.60
C ARG A 166 -12.09 0.78 11.46
N GLU A 167 -11.34 1.51 10.63
CA GLU A 167 -10.67 0.97 9.45
C GLU A 167 -9.18 0.79 9.75
N PHE A 168 -8.63 -0.35 9.30
CA PHE A 168 -7.18 -0.56 9.35
C PHE A 168 -6.51 0.15 8.17
N LYS A 169 -5.32 0.67 8.41
CA LYS A 169 -4.37 1.14 7.41
C LYS A 169 -3.10 0.31 7.47
N THR A 170 -2.24 0.46 6.46
CA THR A 170 -0.92 -0.14 6.42
C THR A 170 0.08 0.84 5.83
N ASP A 171 1.32 0.80 6.30
CA ASP A 171 2.44 1.53 5.72
C ASP A 171 3.20 0.70 4.65
N THR A 172 2.75 -0.53 4.39
CA THR A 172 3.34 -1.43 3.37
C THR A 172 2.98 -1.04 1.94
N VAL A 173 2.02 -0.11 1.78
CA VAL A 173 1.62 0.48 0.49
C VAL A 173 1.68 1.99 0.65
N ILE A 174 2.37 2.66 -0.28
CA ILE A 174 2.43 4.13 -0.33
C ILE A 174 1.78 4.55 -1.64
N SER A 175 0.59 5.16 -1.57
CA SER A 175 -0.13 5.61 -2.76
C SER A 175 0.44 6.92 -3.31
N ASP A 176 0.07 7.27 -4.53
CA ASP A 176 0.39 8.57 -5.11
C ASP A 176 -0.20 9.72 -4.26
N GLY A 177 0.61 10.71 -3.92
CA GLY A 177 0.30 11.83 -3.03
C GLY A 177 0.47 11.50 -1.54
N GLU A 178 0.84 10.28 -1.19
CA GLU A 178 0.98 9.83 0.19
C GLU A 178 2.44 9.65 0.61
N TRP A 179 2.63 9.44 1.91
CA TRP A 179 3.90 9.14 2.52
C TRP A 179 3.77 7.91 3.41
N GLY A 180 4.87 7.20 3.60
CA GLY A 180 4.96 6.07 4.52
C GLY A 180 6.34 5.99 5.15
N ASN A 181 6.44 5.25 6.25
CA ASN A 181 7.70 5.06 6.94
C ASN A 181 8.64 4.14 6.14
N LEU A 182 9.94 4.41 6.25
CA LEU A 182 10.99 3.48 5.86
C LEU A 182 11.86 3.21 7.11
N PRO A 183 11.90 1.97 7.62
CA PRO A 183 11.17 0.79 7.16
C PRO A 183 9.64 0.88 7.30
N SER A 184 8.92 0.23 6.38
CA SER A 184 7.51 -0.10 6.51
C SER A 184 7.34 -1.45 7.18
N GLY A 185 6.14 -1.79 7.63
CA GLY A 185 5.90 -3.12 8.15
C GLY A 185 4.82 -3.28 9.19
N GLU A 186 3.72 -2.54 9.12
CA GLU A 186 2.63 -2.72 10.06
C GLU A 186 1.25 -2.57 9.44
N ILE A 187 0.25 -3.05 10.17
CA ILE A 187 -1.13 -2.62 10.03
C ILE A 187 -1.59 -1.96 11.33
N PHE A 188 -2.42 -0.94 11.24
CA PHE A 188 -2.86 -0.19 12.43
C PHE A 188 -4.26 0.37 12.27
N CYS A 189 -4.96 0.57 13.39
CA CYS A 189 -6.25 1.26 13.44
C CYS A 189 -6.40 2.03 14.74
N ALA A 190 -7.32 3.00 14.76
CA ALA A 190 -7.72 3.69 15.99
C ALA A 190 -8.80 2.87 16.72
N PRO A 191 -8.57 2.38 17.96
CA PRO A 191 -9.62 1.76 18.77
C PRO A 191 -10.72 2.76 19.14
N VAL A 192 -11.88 2.26 19.57
CA VAL A 192 -12.93 3.10 20.17
C VAL A 192 -12.45 3.59 21.53
N GLU A 193 -12.36 4.91 21.67
CA GLU A 193 -11.56 5.59 22.70
C GLU A 193 -12.02 5.29 24.13
N ASP A 194 -13.29 4.96 24.36
CA ASP A 194 -13.88 4.67 25.67
C ASP A 194 -14.14 3.18 25.91
N SER A 195 -13.59 2.30 25.06
CA SER A 195 -13.94 0.87 25.05
C SER A 195 -12.90 -0.06 25.66
N ALA A 196 -11.69 0.42 25.94
CA ALA A 196 -10.60 -0.44 26.40
C ALA A 196 -10.70 -0.75 27.90
N GLU A 197 -10.57 -2.04 28.23
CA GLU A 197 -10.69 -2.59 29.57
C GLU A 197 -9.63 -3.69 29.79
N GLY A 198 -8.95 -3.66 30.94
CA GLY A 198 -8.04 -4.71 31.37
C GLY A 198 -6.62 -4.23 31.65
N VAL A 199 -5.63 -5.03 31.29
CA VAL A 199 -4.21 -4.76 31.57
C VAL A 199 -3.37 -4.92 30.31
N LEU A 200 -2.60 -3.90 29.97
CA LEU A 200 -1.52 -3.97 28.99
C LEU A 200 -0.18 -4.13 29.72
N VAL A 201 0.64 -5.10 29.31
CA VAL A 201 2.01 -5.25 29.80
C VAL A 201 2.97 -5.00 28.64
N CYS A 202 3.71 -3.89 28.73
CA CYS A 202 4.75 -3.54 27.79
C CYS A 202 6.06 -4.24 28.19
N ASP A 203 6.55 -5.13 27.35
CA ASP A 203 7.77 -5.92 27.57
C ASP A 203 8.79 -5.84 26.41
N GLY A 204 8.56 -4.96 25.42
CA GLY A 204 9.49 -4.67 24.32
C GLY A 204 10.18 -3.31 24.47
N SER A 205 9.55 -2.26 23.94
CA SER A 205 10.00 -0.87 23.98
C SER A 205 8.80 0.07 24.12
N ILE A 206 9.09 1.27 24.61
CA ILE A 206 8.13 2.38 24.69
C ILE A 206 8.67 3.51 23.82
N GLY A 207 7.81 4.19 23.07
CA GLY A 207 8.21 5.39 22.31
C GLY A 207 8.95 6.41 23.19
N ASP A 208 9.82 7.25 22.62
CA ASP A 208 10.70 8.24 23.31
C ASP A 208 11.57 7.72 24.50
N ILE A 209 11.42 6.46 24.90
CA ILE A 209 12.14 5.80 25.99
C ILE A 209 13.09 4.75 25.42
N GLY A 210 12.63 3.98 24.42
CA GLY A 210 13.33 2.85 23.84
C GLY A 210 13.04 1.54 24.55
N ALA A 211 13.95 0.59 24.43
CA ALA A 211 13.80 -0.76 24.99
C ALA A 211 13.64 -0.71 26.51
N VAL A 212 12.63 -1.43 27.03
CA VAL A 212 12.41 -1.52 28.48
C VAL A 212 13.23 -2.65 29.07
N THR A 213 13.89 -2.40 30.20
CA THR A 213 14.65 -3.42 30.94
C THR A 213 13.77 -4.23 31.88
N LYS A 214 12.61 -3.68 32.24
CA LYS A 214 11.60 -4.26 33.13
C LYS A 214 10.21 -4.01 32.53
N PRO A 215 9.31 -5.01 32.53
CA PRO A 215 7.97 -4.82 32.00
C PRO A 215 7.22 -3.69 32.73
N VAL A 216 6.44 -2.91 31.98
CA VAL A 216 5.58 -1.85 32.52
C VAL A 216 4.13 -2.32 32.40
N ARG A 217 3.41 -2.38 33.52
CA ARG A 217 2.01 -2.78 33.58
C ARG A 217 1.12 -1.53 33.60
N LEU A 218 0.12 -1.51 32.74
CA LEU A 218 -0.83 -0.42 32.56
C LEU A 218 -2.24 -0.98 32.77
N SER A 219 -2.90 -0.58 33.86
CA SER A 219 -4.32 -0.89 34.06
C SER A 219 -5.17 0.13 33.32
N VAL A 220 -6.12 -0.36 32.52
CA VAL A 220 -6.96 0.44 31.63
C VAL A 220 -8.43 0.22 32.01
N GLU A 221 -9.15 1.32 32.23
CA GLU A 221 -10.59 1.35 32.52
C GLU A 221 -11.25 2.45 31.70
N GLY A 222 -12.39 2.16 31.07
CA GLY A 222 -13.12 3.12 30.25
C GLY A 222 -12.26 3.75 29.15
N GLY A 223 -11.34 2.99 28.57
CA GLY A 223 -10.43 3.47 27.54
C GLY A 223 -9.17 4.20 28.01
N ALA A 224 -9.04 4.49 29.31
CA ALA A 224 -7.95 5.30 29.86
C ALA A 224 -7.06 4.51 30.81
N VAL A 225 -5.76 4.77 30.78
CA VAL A 225 -4.83 4.26 31.80
C VAL A 225 -5.16 4.89 33.15
N VAL A 226 -5.48 4.06 34.13
CA VAL A 226 -5.79 4.47 35.51
C VAL A 226 -4.65 4.17 36.48
N ARG A 227 -3.73 3.26 36.13
CA ARG A 227 -2.59 2.89 36.97
C ARG A 227 -1.42 2.42 36.12
N VAL A 228 -0.22 2.84 36.52
CA VAL A 228 1.07 2.39 35.97
C VAL A 228 1.84 1.67 37.08
N GLU A 229 2.44 0.52 36.78
CA GLU A 229 3.29 -0.22 37.72
C GLU A 229 4.54 -0.73 37.01
N CYS A 230 5.72 -0.47 37.57
CA CYS A 230 6.98 -1.05 37.12
C CYS A 230 7.91 -1.30 38.32
N GLU A 231 8.75 -2.34 38.23
CA GLU A 231 9.81 -2.57 39.22
C GLU A 231 10.85 -1.44 39.21
N ASP A 232 11.03 -0.77 38.07
CA ASP A 232 11.87 0.40 37.93
C ASP A 232 11.05 1.67 38.19
N ALA A 233 11.25 2.26 39.38
CA ALA A 233 10.55 3.47 39.80
C ALA A 233 10.85 4.71 38.92
N GLN A 234 12.04 4.79 38.31
CA GLN A 234 12.37 5.89 37.41
C GLN A 234 11.63 5.75 36.08
N LEU A 235 11.59 4.53 35.54
CA LEU A 235 10.82 4.22 34.34
C LEU A 235 9.31 4.43 34.57
N GLN A 236 8.77 3.95 35.70
CA GLN A 236 7.38 4.16 36.06
C GLN A 236 7.02 5.66 36.05
N LYS A 237 7.82 6.48 36.74
CA LYS A 237 7.59 7.92 36.81
C LYS A 237 7.63 8.57 35.43
N LYS A 238 8.57 8.18 34.57
CA LYS A 238 8.67 8.70 33.19
C LYS A 238 7.43 8.35 32.37
N VAL A 239 6.90 7.14 32.50
CA VAL A 239 5.67 6.71 31.82
C VAL A 239 4.45 7.48 32.35
N GLU A 240 4.33 7.65 33.66
CA GLU A 240 3.27 8.46 34.28
C GLU A 240 3.29 9.91 33.79
N GLU A 241 4.48 10.51 33.66
CA GLU A 241 4.66 11.88 33.12
C GLU A 241 4.18 11.97 31.65
N LEU A 242 4.53 10.99 30.82
CA LEU A 242 4.11 10.94 29.41
C LEU A 242 2.58 10.82 29.26
N LEU A 243 1.95 9.99 30.09
CA LEU A 243 0.49 9.78 30.08
C LEU A 243 -0.30 10.92 30.75
N SER A 244 0.39 11.87 31.38
CA SER A 244 -0.21 13.03 32.08
C SER A 244 -0.01 14.36 31.34
N LEU A 245 0.50 14.33 30.10
CA LEU A 245 0.76 15.54 29.31
C LEU A 245 -0.52 16.35 29.01
N ASP A 246 -1.66 15.68 28.86
CA ASP A 246 -3.00 16.26 28.79
C ASP A 246 -4.06 15.20 29.13
N ASP A 247 -5.32 15.61 29.24
CA ASP A 247 -6.42 14.74 29.68
C ASP A 247 -6.63 13.51 28.78
N GLN A 248 -6.26 13.61 27.49
CA GLN A 248 -6.44 12.54 26.50
C GLN A 248 -5.16 11.72 26.26
N ALA A 249 -4.01 12.12 26.84
CA ALA A 249 -2.72 11.44 26.68
C ALA A 249 -2.72 9.98 27.18
N LYS A 250 -3.60 9.67 28.12
CA LYS A 250 -3.80 8.35 28.71
C LYS A 250 -4.90 7.52 28.05
N VAL A 251 -5.60 8.06 27.06
CA VAL A 251 -6.72 7.39 26.38
C VAL A 251 -6.19 6.61 25.19
N ILE A 252 -6.68 5.39 24.99
CA ILE A 252 -6.23 4.51 23.90
C ILE A 252 -6.34 5.23 22.54
N GLY A 253 -5.27 5.18 21.77
CA GLY A 253 -5.11 5.91 20.51
C GLY A 253 -4.99 4.99 19.31
N GLU A 254 -4.14 3.96 19.41
CA GLU A 254 -3.80 3.07 18.30
C GLU A 254 -3.71 1.62 18.76
N PHE A 255 -4.08 0.72 17.85
CA PHE A 255 -3.71 -0.69 17.89
C PHE A 255 -3.00 -1.06 16.59
N GLY A 256 -1.73 -1.44 16.70
CA GLY A 256 -0.90 -1.84 15.56
C GLY A 256 -0.33 -3.25 15.68
N ILE A 257 -0.02 -3.84 14.53
CA ILE A 257 0.52 -5.20 14.40
C ILE A 257 1.69 -5.18 13.42
N GLY A 258 2.86 -5.62 13.87
CA GLY A 258 4.05 -5.72 13.04
C GLY A 258 4.03 -6.93 12.09
N VAL A 259 4.37 -6.68 10.83
CA VAL A 259 4.39 -7.65 9.73
C VAL A 259 5.75 -7.75 9.01
N ASN A 260 6.78 -7.01 9.45
CA ASN A 260 8.10 -7.02 8.82
C ASN A 260 9.03 -8.10 9.41
N PRO A 261 9.41 -9.13 8.63
CA PRO A 261 10.26 -10.22 9.11
C PRO A 261 11.72 -9.81 9.39
N GLY A 262 12.16 -8.66 8.87
CA GLY A 262 13.51 -8.14 9.06
C GLY A 262 13.65 -7.18 10.25
N ALA A 263 12.54 -6.69 10.80
CA ALA A 263 12.53 -5.78 11.95
C ALA A 263 12.89 -6.51 13.25
N LYS A 264 13.71 -5.86 14.07
CA LYS A 264 14.21 -6.37 15.35
C LYS A 264 13.92 -5.37 16.47
N ILE A 265 13.70 -5.89 17.67
CA ILE A 265 13.55 -5.04 18.86
C ILE A 265 14.92 -4.53 19.28
N THR A 266 15.21 -3.27 18.95
CA THR A 266 16.47 -2.58 19.21
C THR A 266 16.31 -1.40 20.17
N GLY A 267 15.07 -1.02 20.50
CA GLY A 267 14.76 0.20 21.23
C GLY A 267 14.63 1.42 20.31
N ASN A 268 14.72 1.23 19.00
CA ASN A 268 14.39 2.25 18.02
C ASN A 268 12.97 1.98 17.52
N LEU A 269 12.00 2.77 18.00
CA LEU A 269 10.58 2.51 17.75
C LEU A 269 10.24 2.42 16.26
N LEU A 270 10.92 3.20 15.40
CA LEU A 270 10.75 3.16 13.94
C LEU A 270 10.89 1.74 13.37
N GLU A 271 11.76 0.91 13.94
CA GLU A 271 11.92 -0.50 13.56
C GLU A 271 11.10 -1.43 14.47
N ASP A 272 11.08 -1.17 15.78
CA ASP A 272 10.47 -2.08 16.75
C ASP A 272 8.98 -2.32 16.46
N GLU A 273 8.22 -1.26 16.13
CA GLU A 273 6.77 -1.32 15.83
C GLU A 273 6.44 -2.18 14.60
N LYS A 274 7.42 -2.35 13.71
CA LYS A 274 7.28 -3.15 12.47
C LYS A 274 7.54 -4.63 12.68
N ALA A 275 8.08 -5.04 13.83
CA ALA A 275 8.57 -6.40 14.04
C ALA A 275 7.50 -7.47 13.83
N LEU A 276 7.77 -8.44 12.95
CA LEU A 276 6.84 -9.53 12.66
C LEU A 276 6.37 -10.24 13.94
N GLY A 277 5.05 -10.35 14.11
CA GLY A 277 4.48 -11.13 15.22
C GLY A 277 4.49 -10.40 16.56
N THR A 278 4.71 -9.08 16.57
CA THR A 278 4.49 -8.23 17.73
C THR A 278 3.26 -7.35 17.51
N ILE A 279 2.83 -6.69 18.58
CA ILE A 279 1.86 -5.60 18.51
C ILE A 279 2.39 -4.39 19.26
N HIS A 280 1.77 -3.26 19.01
CA HIS A 280 1.81 -2.11 19.90
C HIS A 280 0.39 -1.61 20.17
N VAL A 281 0.22 -1.02 21.34
CA VAL A 281 -0.96 -0.24 21.68
C VAL A 281 -0.47 1.14 22.07
N ALA A 282 -1.01 2.17 21.43
CA ALA A 282 -0.67 3.54 21.75
C ALA A 282 -1.72 4.21 22.62
N PHE A 283 -1.29 5.17 23.43
CA PHE A 283 -2.16 6.11 24.12
C PHE A 283 -1.89 7.54 23.67
N GLY A 284 -2.96 8.31 23.50
CA GLY A 284 -2.91 9.68 23.00
C GLY A 284 -3.50 9.84 21.59
N ASN A 285 -2.94 10.76 20.81
CA ASN A 285 -3.48 11.29 19.57
C ASN A 285 -3.79 10.18 18.56
N ASN A 286 -4.93 10.27 17.90
CA ASN A 286 -5.26 9.39 16.78
C ASN A 286 -6.02 10.09 15.64
N LEU A 287 -5.89 11.41 15.52
CA LEU A 287 -6.66 12.20 14.55
C LEU A 287 -6.25 11.95 13.09
N ASP A 288 -5.07 11.39 12.87
CA ASP A 288 -4.53 10.97 11.58
C ASP A 288 -5.07 9.61 11.10
N MET A 289 -5.66 8.83 12.00
CA MET A 289 -6.29 7.55 11.72
C MET A 289 -7.79 7.71 11.40
N PRO A 290 -8.35 6.91 10.46
CA PRO A 290 -9.77 6.92 10.17
C PRO A 290 -10.64 6.67 11.41
N GLY A 291 -11.56 7.61 11.66
CA GLY A 291 -12.52 7.53 12.76
C GLY A 291 -11.99 7.97 14.13
N GLY A 292 -10.69 8.22 14.28
CA GLY A 292 -10.06 8.67 15.52
C GLY A 292 -10.63 10.00 16.04
N LYS A 293 -10.75 10.11 17.36
CA LYS A 293 -11.35 11.27 18.06
C LYS A 293 -10.46 11.86 19.15
N ASN A 294 -9.32 11.26 19.41
CA ASN A 294 -8.38 11.69 20.43
C ASN A 294 -7.43 12.75 19.86
N GLY A 295 -7.60 14.00 20.32
CA GLY A 295 -6.78 15.14 19.93
C GLY A 295 -5.62 15.46 20.87
N SER A 296 -5.10 14.48 21.62
CA SER A 296 -3.97 14.68 22.53
C SER A 296 -2.75 15.28 21.82
N ARG A 297 -1.86 15.95 22.56
CA ARG A 297 -0.61 16.49 22.00
C ARG A 297 0.50 15.46 21.91
N THR A 298 0.24 14.25 22.38
CA THR A 298 1.21 13.17 22.46
C THR A 298 0.60 11.89 21.89
N HIS A 299 1.44 10.98 21.44
CA HIS A 299 1.09 9.63 20.98
C HIS A 299 2.21 8.72 21.47
N ARG A 300 1.88 7.68 22.25
CA ARG A 300 2.90 6.84 22.92
C ARG A 300 2.61 5.38 22.73
N ASP A 301 3.48 4.74 21.96
CA ASP A 301 3.45 3.31 21.66
C ASP A 301 4.06 2.47 22.78
N PHE A 302 3.37 1.39 23.11
CA PHE A 302 3.79 0.38 24.07
C PHE A 302 3.80 -0.99 23.39
N MET A 303 4.99 -1.53 23.17
CA MET A 303 5.19 -2.81 22.50
C MET A 303 4.87 -4.00 23.40
N VAL A 304 4.15 -4.99 22.86
CA VAL A 304 3.91 -6.28 23.50
C VAL A 304 4.52 -7.40 22.66
N LEU A 305 5.39 -8.18 23.29
CA LEU A 305 6.05 -9.32 22.68
C LEU A 305 5.22 -10.59 22.82
N ARG A 306 5.26 -11.44 21.78
CA ARG A 306 4.55 -12.73 21.71
C ARG A 306 3.06 -12.65 22.13
N PRO A 307 2.28 -11.74 21.54
CA PRO A 307 0.86 -11.62 21.86
C PRO A 307 0.05 -12.77 21.24
N THR A 308 -1.06 -13.09 21.87
CA THR A 308 -2.19 -13.80 21.26
C THR A 308 -3.28 -12.78 20.99
N VAL A 309 -3.70 -12.66 19.74
CA VAL A 309 -4.71 -11.68 19.29
C VAL A 309 -5.93 -12.44 18.77
N VAL A 310 -7.08 -12.11 19.34
CA VAL A 310 -8.37 -12.71 19.00
C VAL A 310 -9.37 -11.62 18.70
N GLY A 311 -9.98 -11.67 17.52
CA GLY A 311 -11.10 -10.83 17.14
C GLY A 311 -12.45 -11.49 17.43
N PHE A 312 -13.50 -10.69 17.58
CA PHE A 312 -14.88 -11.12 17.69
C PHE A 312 -15.73 -10.33 16.68
N ASP A 313 -16.53 -11.03 15.88
CA ASP A 313 -17.48 -10.40 14.97
C ASP A 313 -18.74 -9.89 15.69
N ALA A 314 -19.72 -9.38 14.93
CA ALA A 314 -20.96 -8.84 15.47
C ALA A 314 -21.82 -9.89 16.19
N ASP A 315 -21.68 -11.17 15.84
CA ASP A 315 -22.40 -12.29 16.47
C ASP A 315 -21.63 -12.86 17.68
N GLY A 316 -20.46 -12.29 18.00
CA GLY A 316 -19.59 -12.75 19.06
C GLY A 316 -18.77 -14.00 18.71
N LYS A 317 -18.72 -14.37 17.42
CA LYS A 317 -17.91 -15.51 16.97
C LYS A 317 -16.43 -15.11 17.00
N GLU A 318 -15.63 -16.02 17.53
CA GLU A 318 -14.20 -15.86 17.64
C GLU A 318 -13.50 -15.99 16.27
N ILE A 319 -12.60 -15.05 15.99
CA ILE A 319 -11.71 -15.01 14.84
C ILE A 319 -10.28 -14.95 15.38
N ALA A 320 -9.61 -16.10 15.43
CA ALA A 320 -8.21 -16.14 15.84
C ALA A 320 -7.34 -15.40 14.81
N ILE A 321 -6.48 -14.47 15.25
CA ILE A 321 -5.58 -13.69 14.40
C ILE A 321 -4.14 -14.17 14.57
N MET A 322 -3.67 -14.17 15.81
CA MET A 322 -2.29 -14.50 16.18
C MET A 322 -2.28 -15.31 17.49
N ARG A 323 -1.34 -16.24 17.63
CA ARG A 323 -1.11 -17.01 18.86
C ARG A 323 0.37 -17.00 19.20
N ASP A 324 0.72 -16.50 20.38
CA ASP A 324 2.09 -16.42 20.89
C ASP A 324 3.10 -15.78 19.91
N GLY A 325 2.66 -14.77 19.15
CA GLY A 325 3.45 -14.09 18.12
C GLY A 325 3.43 -14.75 16.74
N GLU A 326 2.73 -15.86 16.56
CA GLU A 326 2.59 -16.54 15.26
C GLU A 326 1.21 -16.29 14.64
N PHE A 327 1.18 -15.85 13.39
CA PHE A 327 -0.08 -15.64 12.67
C PHE A 327 -0.81 -16.96 12.43
N VAL A 328 -2.09 -17.01 12.80
CA VAL A 328 -2.91 -18.20 12.59
C VAL A 328 -3.24 -18.29 11.10
N SER A 329 -2.77 -19.36 10.45
CA SER A 329 -3.16 -19.69 9.07
C SER A 329 -4.65 -20.03 9.01
N GLN A 330 -5.35 -19.53 7.99
CA GLN A 330 -6.71 -20.00 7.74
C GLN A 330 -6.66 -21.47 7.29
N GLU A 331 -7.52 -22.32 7.83
CA GLU A 331 -7.89 -23.54 7.11
C GLU A 331 -8.38 -23.12 5.73
N LYS A 332 -7.70 -23.57 4.68
CA LYS A 332 -8.15 -23.37 3.30
C LYS A 332 -9.55 -23.95 3.18
N LYS A 333 -10.59 -23.13 3.33
CA LYS A 333 -11.91 -23.45 2.79
C LYS A 333 -11.70 -23.58 1.29
N ALA A 334 -11.64 -24.81 0.81
CA ALA A 334 -11.66 -25.13 -0.60
C ALA A 334 -12.88 -24.43 -1.21
N GLY A 335 -12.66 -23.38 -2.01
CA GLY A 335 -13.76 -22.77 -2.77
C GLY A 335 -13.62 -21.31 -3.17
N HIS A 336 -12.80 -20.49 -2.53
CA HIS A 336 -12.56 -19.11 -3.00
C HIS A 336 -11.05 -18.86 -2.97
N GLY A 337 -10.45 -18.79 -4.16
CA GLY A 337 -9.04 -18.45 -4.31
C GLY A 337 -8.73 -17.13 -3.62
N THR A 338 -7.53 -17.02 -3.06
CA THR A 338 -6.94 -15.74 -2.65
C THR A 338 -7.18 -14.70 -3.74
N PRO A 339 -7.57 -13.45 -3.42
CA PRO A 339 -7.69 -12.40 -4.43
C PRO A 339 -6.35 -12.28 -5.17
N ARG A 340 -6.35 -12.68 -6.44
CA ARG A 340 -5.17 -12.56 -7.29
C ARG A 340 -5.16 -11.13 -7.82
N LEU A 341 -4.12 -10.36 -7.48
CA LEU A 341 -3.86 -9.10 -8.15
C LEU A 341 -3.45 -9.41 -9.60
N TYR A 342 -4.16 -8.83 -10.55
CA TYR A 342 -3.86 -8.96 -11.97
C TYR A 342 -2.81 -7.93 -12.37
N LYS A 343 -1.76 -8.38 -13.08
CA LYS A 343 -0.63 -7.54 -13.50
C LYS A 343 -0.78 -7.05 -14.94
N ASN A 344 -1.39 -7.84 -15.84
CA ASN A 344 -1.57 -7.48 -17.25
C ASN A 344 -3.04 -7.68 -17.65
N ILE A 345 -3.81 -6.60 -17.67
CA ILE A 345 -5.26 -6.61 -17.91
C ILE A 345 -5.54 -6.20 -19.36
N LEU A 346 -6.25 -7.05 -20.09
CA LEU A 346 -6.75 -6.75 -21.44
C LEU A 346 -8.25 -6.43 -21.39
N ALA A 347 -8.64 -5.21 -21.70
CA ALA A 347 -10.04 -4.81 -21.82
C ALA A 347 -10.45 -4.75 -23.31
N ALA A 348 -11.30 -5.69 -23.75
CA ALA A 348 -11.82 -5.68 -25.12
C ALA A 348 -13.17 -4.95 -25.20
N VAL A 349 -13.23 -3.96 -26.08
CA VAL A 349 -14.38 -3.05 -26.24
C VAL A 349 -14.95 -3.10 -27.66
N ASP A 350 -16.22 -2.71 -27.82
CA ASP A 350 -16.94 -2.86 -29.09
C ASP A 350 -17.90 -1.69 -29.43
N PHE A 351 -17.71 -0.53 -28.79
CA PHE A 351 -18.57 0.66 -28.88
C PHE A 351 -20.02 0.47 -28.43
N SER A 352 -20.37 -0.64 -27.78
CA SER A 352 -21.69 -0.81 -27.16
C SER A 352 -21.84 0.07 -25.91
N ASP A 353 -23.07 0.23 -25.43
CA ASP A 353 -23.40 0.91 -24.16
C ASP A 353 -22.63 0.32 -22.96
N ARG A 354 -22.12 -0.91 -23.08
CA ARG A 354 -21.36 -1.61 -22.03
C ARG A 354 -19.86 -1.31 -22.05
N THR A 355 -19.37 -0.62 -23.08
CA THR A 355 -17.98 -0.19 -23.18
C THR A 355 -17.56 0.55 -21.92
N LYS A 356 -18.41 1.46 -21.42
CA LYS A 356 -18.15 2.17 -20.18
C LYS A 356 -17.92 1.23 -18.99
N SER A 357 -18.82 0.26 -18.78
CA SER A 357 -18.72 -0.66 -17.64
C SER A 357 -17.48 -1.57 -17.72
N VAL A 358 -17.06 -1.96 -18.92
CA VAL A 358 -15.81 -2.69 -19.14
C VAL A 358 -14.61 -1.82 -18.75
N LEU A 359 -14.59 -0.56 -19.20
CA LEU A 359 -13.51 0.38 -18.90
C LEU A 359 -13.45 0.75 -17.41
N ASP A 360 -14.58 1.10 -16.79
CA ASP A 360 -14.66 1.44 -15.36
C ASP A 360 -14.10 0.31 -14.48
N LEU A 361 -14.46 -0.95 -14.80
CA LEU A 361 -13.98 -2.12 -14.07
C LEU A 361 -12.50 -2.38 -14.33
N ALA A 362 -12.06 -2.30 -15.58
CA ALA A 362 -10.66 -2.49 -15.94
C ALA A 362 -9.75 -1.48 -15.22
N THR A 363 -10.15 -0.20 -15.22
CA THR A 363 -9.49 0.89 -14.50
C THR A 363 -9.49 0.66 -12.98
N SER A 364 -10.60 0.18 -12.40
CA SER A 364 -10.65 -0.12 -10.97
C SER A 364 -9.69 -1.25 -10.58
N LEU A 365 -9.64 -2.32 -11.38
CA LEU A 365 -8.80 -3.49 -11.11
C LEU A 365 -7.32 -3.22 -11.32
N VAL A 366 -6.96 -2.41 -12.31
CA VAL A 366 -5.55 -2.04 -12.52
C VAL A 366 -5.05 -1.05 -11.47
N ASN A 367 -5.90 -0.13 -10.97
CA ASN A 367 -5.52 0.88 -9.98
C ASN A 367 -5.18 0.28 -8.60
N ILE A 368 -5.71 -0.90 -8.26
CA ILE A 368 -5.34 -1.63 -7.04
C ILE A 368 -4.09 -2.50 -7.22
N SER A 369 -3.48 -2.52 -8.41
CA SER A 369 -2.30 -3.32 -8.74
C SER A 369 -1.09 -2.40 -8.92
N PRO A 370 -0.12 -2.38 -7.98
CA PRO A 370 1.06 -1.50 -7.99
C PRO A 370 1.91 -1.54 -9.28
N SER A 371 1.83 -2.62 -10.04
CA SER A 371 2.52 -2.77 -11.34
C SER A 371 1.57 -3.16 -12.47
N GLY A 372 0.28 -2.89 -12.29
CA GLY A 372 -0.78 -3.22 -13.23
C GLY A 372 -0.63 -2.46 -14.55
N LYS A 373 -0.71 -3.19 -15.67
CA LYS A 373 -0.78 -2.62 -17.01
C LYS A 373 -2.15 -2.88 -17.60
N LEU A 374 -2.74 -1.85 -18.20
CA LEU A 374 -4.02 -1.93 -18.90
C LEU A 374 -3.79 -1.79 -20.41
N THR A 375 -4.23 -2.78 -21.18
CA THR A 375 -4.33 -2.68 -22.64
C THR A 375 -5.80 -2.64 -23.02
N ILE A 376 -6.21 -1.62 -23.76
CA ILE A 376 -7.56 -1.52 -24.33
C ILE A 376 -7.51 -1.98 -25.78
N CYS A 377 -8.35 -2.95 -26.14
CA CYS A 377 -8.39 -3.51 -27.48
C CYS A 377 -9.74 -3.26 -28.17
N TYR A 378 -9.69 -2.73 -29.38
CA TYR A 378 -10.82 -2.73 -30.31
C TYR A 378 -10.48 -3.55 -31.55
N VAL A 379 -11.37 -4.47 -31.96
CA VAL A 379 -11.19 -5.27 -33.17
C VAL A 379 -12.19 -4.86 -34.23
N ILE A 380 -11.69 -4.41 -35.38
CA ILE A 380 -12.47 -4.15 -36.59
C ILE A 380 -12.87 -5.51 -37.17
N PRO A 381 -14.17 -5.87 -37.18
CA PRO A 381 -14.62 -7.14 -37.72
C PRO A 381 -14.39 -7.20 -39.22
N GLU A 382 -13.79 -8.27 -39.72
CA GLU A 382 -13.71 -8.51 -41.17
C GLU A 382 -15.12 -8.58 -41.78
N GLN A 383 -15.44 -7.63 -42.65
CA GLN A 383 -16.61 -7.72 -43.52
C GLN A 383 -16.23 -8.51 -44.78
N VAL A 384 -16.65 -9.76 -44.85
CA VAL A 384 -16.59 -10.51 -46.12
C VAL A 384 -17.69 -9.96 -47.02
N ALA A 385 -17.33 -9.02 -47.90
CA ALA A 385 -18.23 -8.55 -48.94
C ALA A 385 -18.37 -9.63 -50.02
N VAL A 386 -19.38 -10.49 -49.87
CA VAL A 386 -19.75 -11.46 -50.90
C VAL A 386 -20.68 -10.78 -51.90
N SER A 387 -20.26 -10.64 -53.16
CA SER A 387 -21.13 -10.11 -54.20
C SER A 387 -22.31 -11.07 -54.44
N PRO A 388 -23.58 -10.61 -54.41
CA PRO A 388 -24.73 -11.45 -54.72
C PRO A 388 -24.67 -12.01 -56.16
N LEU A 389 -24.01 -11.30 -57.06
CA LEU A 389 -23.84 -11.67 -58.47
C LEU A 389 -22.63 -12.61 -58.68
N PHE A 390 -21.66 -12.61 -57.76
CA PHE A 390 -20.45 -13.41 -57.86
C PHE A 390 -20.07 -14.00 -56.48
N PRO A 391 -20.78 -15.04 -56.00
CA PRO A 391 -20.61 -15.60 -54.67
C PRO A 391 -19.23 -16.26 -54.43
N HIS A 392 -18.46 -16.51 -55.49
CA HIS A 392 -17.10 -17.04 -55.43
C HIS A 392 -16.00 -15.97 -55.54
N TYR A 393 -16.37 -14.70 -55.71
CA TYR A 393 -15.40 -13.61 -55.80
C TYR A 393 -15.29 -12.89 -54.46
N VAL A 394 -14.19 -13.13 -53.75
CA VAL A 394 -13.86 -12.38 -52.52
C VAL A 394 -13.01 -11.19 -52.94
N ALA A 395 -13.55 -9.98 -52.82
CA ALA A 395 -12.74 -8.78 -53.01
C ALA A 395 -11.71 -8.69 -51.87
N THR A 396 -10.42 -8.79 -52.20
CA THR A 396 -9.32 -8.49 -51.27
C THR A 396 -9.31 -6.99 -51.00
N PRO A 397 -9.46 -6.53 -49.73
CA PRO A 397 -9.43 -5.10 -49.43
C PRO A 397 -8.05 -4.50 -49.80
N ASN A 398 -8.04 -3.25 -50.26
CA ASN A 398 -6.80 -2.53 -50.56
C ASN A 398 -6.04 -2.23 -49.23
N PRO A 399 -4.73 -2.51 -49.10
CA PRO A 399 -3.95 -2.19 -47.90
C PRO A 399 -4.10 -0.74 -47.40
N ASP A 400 -4.21 0.24 -48.31
CA ASP A 400 -4.41 1.66 -47.94
C ASP A 400 -5.79 1.91 -47.29
N SER A 401 -6.80 1.13 -47.66
CA SER A 401 -8.14 1.23 -47.07
C SER A 401 -8.18 0.65 -45.65
N ILE A 402 -7.49 -0.47 -45.40
CA ILE A 402 -7.37 -1.08 -44.07
C ILE A 402 -6.66 -0.12 -43.10
N LYS A 403 -5.56 0.49 -43.55
CA LYS A 403 -4.80 1.43 -42.71
C LYS A 403 -5.64 2.65 -42.31
N ARG A 404 -6.38 3.23 -43.27
CA ARG A 404 -7.30 4.36 -42.98
C ARG A 404 -8.41 3.95 -42.02
N GLU A 405 -8.96 2.74 -42.16
CA GLU A 405 -10.00 2.23 -41.27
C GLU A 405 -9.48 2.04 -39.84
N GLN A 406 -8.25 1.55 -39.68
CA GLN A 406 -7.57 1.45 -38.38
C GLN A 406 -7.31 2.82 -37.76
N GLU A 407 -6.81 3.80 -38.54
CA GLU A 407 -6.58 5.17 -38.06
C GLU A 407 -7.88 5.85 -37.59
N MET A 408 -8.98 5.68 -38.34
CA MET A 408 -10.29 6.20 -37.95
C MET A 408 -10.85 5.50 -36.70
N ALA A 409 -10.71 4.18 -36.61
CA ALA A 409 -11.15 3.42 -35.45
C ALA A 409 -10.37 3.81 -34.19
N LEU A 410 -9.05 4.03 -34.32
CA LEU A 410 -8.18 4.50 -33.25
C LEU A 410 -8.63 5.88 -32.75
N ALA A 411 -8.82 6.85 -33.65
CA ALA A 411 -9.29 8.18 -33.27
C ALA A 411 -10.65 8.13 -32.53
N LYS A 412 -11.58 7.32 -33.04
CA LYS A 412 -12.91 7.17 -32.44
C LYS A 412 -12.87 6.53 -31.06
N ILE A 413 -12.09 5.47 -30.87
CA ILE A 413 -12.01 4.81 -29.56
C ILE A 413 -11.26 5.69 -28.54
N SER A 414 -10.26 6.45 -28.97
CA SER A 414 -9.61 7.45 -28.12
C SER A 414 -10.61 8.52 -27.63
N GLU A 415 -11.50 9.02 -28.49
CA GLU A 415 -12.55 9.98 -28.10
C GLU A 415 -13.53 9.37 -27.08
N VAL A 416 -13.95 8.12 -27.30
CA VAL A 416 -14.83 7.39 -26.38
C VAL A 416 -14.18 7.21 -25.01
N ILE A 417 -12.91 6.79 -24.95
CA ILE A 417 -12.18 6.62 -23.69
C ILE A 417 -12.04 7.96 -22.97
N ALA A 418 -11.67 9.03 -23.70
CA ALA A 418 -11.55 10.38 -23.14
C ALA A 418 -12.89 10.88 -22.54
N SER A 419 -14.02 10.56 -23.18
CA SER A 419 -15.35 10.94 -22.68
C SER A 419 -15.72 10.31 -21.34
N PHE A 420 -15.03 9.23 -20.93
CA PHE A 420 -15.26 8.55 -19.66
C PHE A 420 -14.32 9.02 -18.53
N GLY A 421 -13.43 9.98 -18.78
CA GLY A 421 -12.57 10.55 -17.74
C GLY A 421 -11.54 9.55 -17.18
N VAL A 422 -11.07 8.62 -18.02
CA VAL A 422 -10.01 7.68 -17.63
C VAL A 422 -8.67 8.43 -17.60
N GLU A 423 -8.28 8.92 -16.41
CA GLU A 423 -7.09 9.75 -16.20
C GLU A 423 -5.87 8.96 -15.68
N LYS A 424 -6.08 7.76 -15.10
CA LYS A 424 -5.04 6.78 -14.71
C LYS A 424 -5.62 5.36 -14.80
N PRO A 425 -4.83 4.31 -15.15
CA PRO A 425 -3.42 4.33 -15.52
C PRO A 425 -3.19 4.67 -17.00
N ASP A 426 -1.93 4.89 -17.38
CA ASP A 426 -1.49 4.86 -18.78
C ASP A 426 -1.91 3.52 -19.39
N TYR A 427 -2.87 3.56 -20.32
CA TYR A 427 -3.31 2.37 -21.05
C TYR A 427 -2.62 2.31 -22.41
N GLU A 428 -2.31 1.11 -22.88
CA GLU A 428 -1.95 0.90 -24.26
C GLU A 428 -3.23 0.68 -25.09
N LEU A 429 -3.43 1.48 -26.14
CA LEU A 429 -4.56 1.31 -27.04
C LEU A 429 -4.15 0.53 -28.28
N VAL A 430 -4.80 -0.61 -28.51
CA VAL A 430 -4.50 -1.51 -29.63
C VAL A 430 -5.75 -1.68 -30.51
N VAL A 431 -5.63 -1.35 -31.79
CA VAL A 431 -6.65 -1.62 -32.81
C VAL A 431 -6.18 -2.76 -33.70
N ARG A 432 -6.98 -3.83 -33.81
CA ARG A 432 -6.74 -5.00 -34.66
C ARG A 432 -7.82 -5.10 -35.73
N SER A 433 -7.56 -5.84 -36.79
CA SER A 433 -8.55 -6.19 -37.82
C SER A 433 -8.60 -7.71 -37.94
N GLY A 434 -9.78 -8.30 -37.94
CA GLY A 434 -9.93 -9.76 -37.97
C GLY A 434 -11.23 -10.26 -37.37
N LYS A 435 -11.22 -11.52 -36.93
CA LYS A 435 -12.30 -12.11 -36.14
C LYS A 435 -12.12 -11.68 -34.68
N PRO A 436 -13.08 -10.94 -34.07
CA PRO A 436 -12.89 -10.33 -32.75
C PRO A 436 -12.37 -11.27 -31.66
N ALA A 437 -13.01 -12.42 -31.45
CA ALA A 437 -12.57 -13.36 -30.41
C ALA A 437 -11.16 -13.91 -30.65
N SER A 438 -10.81 -14.21 -31.90
CA SER A 438 -9.48 -14.73 -32.25
C SER A 438 -8.39 -13.68 -32.04
N GLU A 439 -8.64 -12.43 -32.44
CA GLU A 439 -7.69 -11.34 -32.24
C GLU A 439 -7.54 -10.96 -30.76
N ILE A 440 -8.61 -11.01 -29.96
CA ILE A 440 -8.55 -10.76 -28.51
C ILE A 440 -7.70 -11.83 -27.82
N VAL A 441 -7.94 -13.12 -28.12
CA VAL A 441 -7.16 -14.21 -27.51
C VAL A 441 -5.69 -14.14 -27.94
N ARG A 442 -5.41 -13.86 -29.22
CA ARG A 442 -4.03 -13.70 -29.70
C ARG A 442 -3.33 -12.53 -29.01
N LEU A 443 -3.99 -11.38 -28.90
CA LEU A 443 -3.42 -10.23 -28.21
C LEU A 443 -3.17 -10.53 -26.73
N ALA A 444 -4.08 -11.24 -26.06
CA ALA A 444 -3.90 -11.66 -24.67
C ALA A 444 -2.61 -12.49 -24.52
N GLU A 445 -2.35 -13.44 -25.42
CA GLU A 445 -1.10 -14.23 -25.42
C GLU A 445 0.13 -13.38 -25.70
N GLU A 446 0.07 -12.48 -26.68
CA GLU A 446 1.18 -11.60 -27.08
C GLU A 446 1.65 -10.71 -25.93
N ILE A 447 0.73 -10.16 -25.13
CA ILE A 447 1.06 -9.26 -24.01
C ILE A 447 1.22 -10.00 -22.67
N GLY A 448 1.01 -11.32 -22.65
CA GLY A 448 1.00 -12.11 -21.42
C GLY A 448 -0.08 -11.65 -20.42
N ALA A 449 -1.29 -11.40 -20.92
CA ALA A 449 -2.42 -10.96 -20.12
C ALA A 449 -2.80 -12.03 -19.09
N ASP A 450 -2.97 -11.65 -17.83
CA ASP A 450 -3.48 -12.53 -16.77
C ASP A 450 -4.97 -12.35 -16.48
N LEU A 451 -5.59 -11.32 -17.08
CA LEU A 451 -7.04 -11.11 -17.11
C LEU A 451 -7.49 -10.56 -18.47
N VAL A 452 -8.58 -11.11 -19.02
CA VAL A 452 -9.33 -10.49 -20.12
C VAL A 452 -10.71 -10.06 -19.65
N ILE A 453 -11.08 -8.81 -19.90
CA ILE A 453 -12.39 -8.24 -19.59
C ILE A 453 -13.16 -8.02 -20.88
N VAL A 454 -14.36 -8.59 -20.98
CA VAL A 454 -15.23 -8.49 -22.15
C VAL A 454 -16.68 -8.17 -21.74
N ALA A 455 -17.42 -7.49 -22.60
CA ALA A 455 -18.86 -7.32 -22.40
C ALA A 455 -19.62 -8.63 -22.68
N SER A 456 -20.62 -8.94 -21.85
CA SER A 456 -21.50 -10.11 -22.01
C SER A 456 -22.28 -10.10 -23.33
N THR A 457 -22.57 -8.93 -23.87
CA THR A 457 -23.35 -8.72 -25.08
C THR A 457 -22.75 -7.53 -25.81
N GLY A 458 -22.62 -7.65 -27.13
CA GLY A 458 -22.04 -6.59 -27.95
C GLY A 458 -23.07 -5.74 -28.68
N ALA A 459 -22.61 -4.92 -29.63
CA ALA A 459 -23.45 -4.02 -30.43
C ALA A 459 -24.59 -4.73 -31.23
N SER A 460 -24.48 -6.03 -31.49
CA SER A 460 -25.51 -6.84 -32.14
C SER A 460 -26.56 -7.33 -31.13
N ARG A 461 -27.66 -6.56 -30.99
CA ARG A 461 -28.79 -6.84 -30.08
C ARG A 461 -29.55 -8.13 -30.42
N ILE A 462 -29.24 -9.26 -29.78
CA ILE A 462 -30.20 -10.36 -29.55
C ILE A 462 -30.04 -10.97 -28.14
N ALA A 463 -31.15 -10.95 -27.39
CA ALA A 463 -31.52 -11.64 -26.15
C ALA A 463 -30.80 -11.34 -24.82
N ARG A 464 -31.60 -10.88 -23.84
CA ARG A 464 -31.29 -10.43 -22.46
C ARG A 464 -30.83 -11.53 -21.47
N MET A 465 -30.39 -12.71 -21.94
CA MET A 465 -29.98 -13.83 -21.06
C MET A 465 -28.81 -14.69 -21.59
N LEU A 466 -28.26 -14.41 -22.78
CA LEU A 466 -27.19 -15.23 -23.37
C LEU A 466 -25.88 -14.44 -23.47
N LEU A 467 -24.75 -15.14 -23.27
CA LEU A 467 -23.43 -14.61 -23.57
C LEU A 467 -23.32 -14.40 -25.09
N GLY A 468 -22.80 -13.26 -25.52
CA GLY A 468 -22.52 -12.96 -26.91
C GLY A 468 -21.42 -13.88 -27.45
N SER A 469 -21.44 -14.14 -28.76
CA SER A 469 -20.53 -15.09 -29.41
C SER A 469 -19.04 -14.78 -29.21
N VAL A 470 -18.69 -13.49 -29.10
CA VAL A 470 -17.32 -13.05 -28.81
C VAL A 470 -16.94 -13.41 -27.37
N ALA A 471 -17.76 -13.05 -26.39
CA ALA A 471 -17.50 -13.36 -24.98
C ALA A 471 -17.43 -14.87 -24.73
N GLU A 472 -18.33 -15.65 -25.34
CA GLU A 472 -18.33 -17.12 -25.23
C GLU A 472 -17.04 -17.72 -25.80
N SER A 473 -16.62 -17.24 -26.97
CA SER A 473 -15.39 -17.69 -27.60
C SER A 473 -14.15 -17.29 -26.79
N VAL A 474 -14.08 -16.08 -26.24
CA VAL A 474 -12.96 -15.64 -25.39
C VAL A 474 -12.88 -16.47 -24.11
N VAL A 475 -14.01 -16.66 -23.39
CA VAL A 475 -14.08 -17.50 -22.18
C VAL A 475 -13.57 -18.92 -22.44
N ARG A 476 -13.84 -19.47 -23.62
CA ARG A 476 -13.46 -20.84 -23.96
C ARG A 476 -11.99 -21.01 -24.35
N HIS A 477 -11.35 -19.97 -24.88
CA HIS A 477 -10.04 -20.10 -25.52
C HIS A 477 -8.93 -19.22 -24.92
N ALA A 478 -9.25 -18.24 -24.08
CA ALA A 478 -8.23 -17.47 -23.38
C ALA A 478 -7.41 -18.39 -22.44
N HIS A 479 -6.10 -18.14 -22.38
CA HIS A 479 -5.17 -18.88 -21.51
C HIS A 479 -5.19 -18.39 -20.05
N CYS A 480 -5.93 -17.32 -19.77
CA CYS A 480 -5.98 -16.62 -18.50
C CYS A 480 -7.42 -16.41 -18.02
N ASP A 481 -7.59 -15.76 -16.87
CA ASP A 481 -8.92 -15.51 -16.31
C ASP A 481 -9.72 -14.59 -17.25
N VAL A 482 -11.03 -14.84 -17.35
CA VAL A 482 -11.93 -14.03 -18.17
C VAL A 482 -13.07 -13.49 -17.32
N LEU A 483 -13.21 -12.17 -17.28
CA LEU A 483 -14.30 -11.48 -16.60
C LEU A 483 -15.29 -10.95 -17.63
N VAL A 484 -16.55 -11.39 -17.49
CA VAL A 484 -17.63 -10.99 -18.40
C VAL A 484 -18.58 -9.99 -17.73
N VAL A 485 -18.63 -8.77 -18.27
CA VAL A 485 -19.43 -7.66 -17.72
C VAL A 485 -20.89 -7.74 -18.20
N ARG A 486 -21.83 -7.83 -17.26
CA ARG A 486 -23.26 -8.08 -17.52
C ARG A 486 -24.16 -6.88 -17.52
#